data_AF-A0A9X4NEG0-F1
#
_entry.id   AF-A0A9X4NEG0-F1
#
_cell.length_a   1.000
_cell.length_b   1.000
_cell.length_c   1.000
_cell.angle_alpha   90.00
_cell.angle_beta   90.00
_cell.angle_gamma   90.00
#
_symmetry.space_group_name_H-M   'P 1'
#
loop_
_entity.id
_entity.type
_entity.pdbx_description
1 polymer ?
#
loop_
_entity_poly.entity_id
_entity_poly.type
_entity_poly.pdbx_seq_one_letter_code
_entity_poly.pdbx_strand_id
1 'polypeptide(L)'
;LGISLSYYRKMEKGERAVTSEMEEKIRRSFFKKRESSTVFVGTNDYTNIRFQTLNVREVVSKILGLNVENFQLNEYNRYQYPFFISYGHINVYYHDK
;
A
#
# COMPACT_ATOMS: atom_id res chain seq x y z
N LEU A 1 -20.06 -20.78 11.84
CA LEU A 1 -19.69 -21.82 12.84
C LEU A 1 -20.84 -22.25 13.75
N GLY A 2 -21.86 -21.42 14.01
CA GLY A 2 -23.08 -21.86 14.71
C GLY A 2 -22.89 -22.16 16.20
N ILE A 3 -21.86 -21.59 16.83
CA ILE A 3 -21.53 -21.76 18.25
C ILE A 3 -21.66 -20.45 19.00
N SER A 4 -21.92 -20.53 20.30
CA SER A 4 -21.96 -19.34 21.17
C SER A 4 -20.57 -18.76 21.40
N LEU A 5 -20.51 -17.46 21.69
CA LEU A 5 -19.27 -16.77 22.04
C LEU A 5 -18.59 -17.38 23.28
N SER A 6 -19.37 -17.80 24.27
CA SER A 6 -18.85 -18.48 25.47
C SER A 6 -18.21 -19.82 25.13
N TYR A 7 -18.80 -20.57 24.20
CA TYR A 7 -18.25 -21.84 23.71
C TYR A 7 -16.92 -21.61 22.99
N TYR A 8 -16.86 -20.59 22.11
CA TYR A 8 -15.64 -20.19 21.42
C TYR A 8 -14.50 -19.80 22.37
N ARG A 9 -14.77 -18.92 23.35
CA ARG A 9 -13.77 -18.48 24.33
C ARG A 9 -13.17 -19.61 25.16
N LYS A 10 -13.95 -20.65 25.47
CA LYS A 10 -13.45 -21.84 26.18
C LYS A 10 -12.49 -22.66 25.31
N MET A 11 -12.72 -22.70 24.00
CA MET A 11 -11.77 -23.35 23.07
C MET A 11 -10.47 -22.55 22.94
N GLU A 12 -10.54 -21.22 22.82
CA GLU A 12 -9.33 -20.37 22.77
C GLU A 12 -8.46 -20.49 24.02
N LYS A 13 -9.09 -20.60 25.19
CA LYS A 13 -8.40 -20.77 26.47
C LYS A 13 -7.89 -22.19 26.73
N GLY A 14 -8.16 -23.14 25.83
CA GLY A 14 -7.81 -24.56 26.02
C GLY A 14 -8.67 -25.30 27.05
N GLU A 15 -9.67 -24.64 27.64
CA GLU A 15 -10.63 -25.23 28.59
C GLU A 15 -11.57 -26.25 27.93
N ARG A 16 -11.64 -26.23 26.59
CA ARG A 16 -12.42 -27.18 25.80
C ARG A 16 -11.67 -27.59 24.54
N ALA A 17 -11.51 -28.90 24.35
CA ALA A 17 -10.89 -29.44 23.15
C ALA A 17 -11.73 -29.15 21.90
N VAL A 18 -11.03 -28.86 20.79
CA VAL A 18 -11.64 -28.74 19.45
C VAL A 18 -11.97 -30.14 18.97
N THR A 19 -13.24 -30.40 18.66
CA THR A 19 -13.66 -31.69 18.09
C THR A 19 -13.29 -31.78 16.62
N SER A 20 -13.12 -32.99 16.07
CA SER A 20 -12.85 -33.18 14.65
C SER A 20 -13.92 -32.55 13.74
N GLU A 21 -15.18 -32.57 14.17
CA GLU A 21 -16.28 -31.89 13.46
C GLU A 21 -16.12 -30.36 13.44
N MET A 22 -15.66 -29.78 14.56
CA MET A 22 -15.39 -28.35 14.65
C MET A 22 -14.19 -27.96 13.81
N GLU A 23 -13.14 -28.78 13.82
CA GLU A 23 -11.96 -28.59 12.97
C GLU A 23 -12.36 -28.61 11.49
N GLU A 24 -13.21 -29.54 11.06
CA GLU A 24 -13.69 -29.62 9.69
C GLU A 24 -14.57 -28.40 9.32
N LYS A 25 -15.44 -27.94 10.24
CA LYS A 25 -16.23 -26.70 10.06
C LYS A 25 -15.34 -25.47 9.94
N ILE A 26 -14.28 -25.37 10.75
CA ILE A 26 -13.27 -24.32 10.69
C ILE A 26 -12.56 -24.38 9.33
N ARG A 27 -12.01 -25.54 8.96
CA ARG A 27 -11.34 -25.75 7.68
C ARG A 27 -12.23 -25.34 6.52
N ARG A 28 -13.48 -25.80 6.44
CA ARG A 28 -14.42 -25.40 5.38
C ARG A 28 -14.76 -23.91 5.37
N SER A 29 -14.72 -23.25 6.53
CA SER A 29 -15.00 -21.81 6.64
C SER A 29 -13.82 -20.95 6.17
N PHE A 30 -12.58 -21.42 6.37
CA PHE A 30 -11.35 -20.72 5.95
C PHE A 30 -10.87 -21.14 4.56
N PHE A 31 -11.09 -22.38 4.15
CA PHE A 31 -10.88 -22.85 2.78
C PHE A 31 -12.05 -22.42 1.89
N LYS A 32 -12.14 -21.13 1.59
CA LYS A 32 -12.72 -20.74 0.31
C LYS A 32 -11.77 -21.27 -0.76
N LYS A 33 -12.27 -22.18 -1.61
CA LYS A 33 -11.55 -22.66 -2.78
C LYS A 33 -11.12 -21.42 -3.55
N ARG A 34 -9.81 -21.10 -3.56
CA ARG A 34 -9.29 -20.01 -4.37
C ARG A 34 -9.67 -20.35 -5.79
N GLU A 35 -10.54 -19.56 -6.40
CA GLU A 35 -10.76 -19.69 -7.83
C GLU A 35 -9.41 -19.45 -8.51
N SER A 36 -9.10 -20.17 -9.58
CA SER A 36 -7.85 -19.99 -10.32
C SER A 36 -7.63 -18.55 -10.83
N SER A 37 -8.69 -17.74 -10.80
CA SER A 37 -8.74 -16.30 -11.08
C SER A 37 -8.30 -15.40 -9.92
N THR A 38 -8.06 -15.93 -8.71
CA THR A 38 -7.65 -15.11 -7.56
C THR A 38 -6.17 -14.74 -7.68
N VAL A 39 -5.90 -13.51 -8.11
CA VAL A 39 -4.55 -12.95 -8.22
C VAL A 39 -4.29 -11.98 -7.07
N PHE A 40 -3.20 -12.20 -6.33
CA PHE A 40 -2.70 -11.21 -5.39
C PHE A 40 -1.89 -10.17 -6.16
N VAL A 41 -2.33 -8.91 -6.10
CA VAL A 41 -1.60 -7.78 -6.69
C VAL A 41 -1.00 -6.96 -5.56
N GLY A 42 0.33 -6.92 -5.51
CA GLY A 42 1.05 -5.98 -4.65
C GLY A 42 1.20 -4.65 -5.37
N THR A 43 0.76 -3.57 -4.74
CA THR A 43 0.94 -2.20 -5.25
C THR A 43 1.76 -1.38 -4.26
N ASN A 44 2.45 -0.36 -4.78
CA ASN A 44 3.13 0.63 -3.95
C ASN A 44 2.20 1.83 -3.77
N ASP A 45 1.73 2.05 -2.55
CA ASP A 45 0.79 3.12 -2.21
C ASP A 45 1.50 4.47 -1.99
N TYR A 46 2.76 4.44 -1.54
CA TYR A 46 3.53 5.64 -1.25
C TYR A 46 5.04 5.42 -1.37
N THR A 47 5.70 6.33 -2.09
CA THR A 47 7.16 6.37 -2.21
C THR A 47 7.65 7.80 -2.11
N ASN A 48 8.69 8.02 -1.32
CA ASN A 48 9.39 9.30 -1.20
C ASN A 48 10.89 9.06 -1.34
N ILE A 49 11.51 9.72 -2.32
CA ILE A 49 12.93 9.54 -2.67
C ILE A 49 13.57 10.93 -2.79
N ARG A 50 14.76 11.09 -2.21
CA ARG A 50 15.56 12.31 -2.34
C ARG A 50 16.73 12.07 -3.28
N PHE A 51 16.82 12.86 -4.34
CA PHE A 51 17.97 12.88 -5.23
C PHE A 51 18.94 13.99 -4.80
N GLN A 52 20.23 13.67 -4.69
CA GLN A 52 21.28 14.64 -4.37
C GLN A 52 21.70 15.42 -5.61
N THR A 53 20.75 16.12 -6.23
CA THR A 53 20.95 16.95 -7.43
C THR A 53 19.98 18.11 -7.44
N LEU A 54 20.36 19.21 -8.10
CA LEU A 54 19.48 20.35 -8.38
C LEU A 54 18.83 20.24 -9.78
N ASN A 55 19.23 19.27 -10.59
CA ASN A 55 18.72 19.12 -11.95
C ASN A 55 17.35 18.42 -11.98
N VAL A 56 16.30 19.15 -11.62
CA VAL A 56 14.93 18.63 -11.56
C VAL A 56 14.47 18.05 -12.91
N ARG A 57 14.85 18.69 -14.03
CA ARG A 57 14.49 18.25 -15.39
C ARG A 57 15.06 16.88 -15.71
N GLU A 58 16.30 16.62 -15.32
CA GLU A 58 16.94 15.32 -15.51
C GLU A 58 16.30 14.23 -14.66
N VAL A 59 15.98 14.52 -13.40
CA VAL A 59 15.29 13.56 -12.53
C VAL A 59 13.95 13.16 -13.14
N VAL A 60 13.13 14.13 -13.55
CA VAL A 60 11.80 13.83 -14.13
C VAL A 60 11.91 13.10 -15.46
N SER A 61 12.77 13.57 -16.38
CA SER A 61 12.86 12.98 -17.72
C SER A 61 13.61 11.65 -17.79
N LYS A 62 14.74 11.52 -17.09
CA LYS A 62 15.62 10.34 -17.20
C LYS A 62 15.37 9.30 -16.12
N ILE A 63 15.05 9.71 -14.89
CA ILE A 63 14.87 8.77 -13.77
C ILE A 63 13.41 8.33 -13.66
N LEU A 64 12.47 9.28 -13.65
CA LEU A 64 11.04 8.95 -13.60
C LEU A 64 10.49 8.56 -14.98
N GLY A 65 11.17 8.92 -16.08
CA GLY A 65 10.73 8.61 -17.44
C GLY A 65 9.49 9.41 -17.87
N LEU A 66 9.25 10.59 -17.28
CA LEU A 66 8.07 11.41 -17.52
C LEU A 66 8.43 12.67 -18.32
N ASN A 67 7.49 13.18 -19.11
CA ASN A 67 7.67 14.47 -19.79
C ASN A 67 7.50 15.61 -18.78
N VAL A 68 8.54 16.42 -18.59
CA VAL A 68 8.55 17.60 -17.72
C VAL A 68 7.47 18.60 -18.09
N GLU A 69 7.16 18.74 -19.38
CA GLU A 69 6.18 19.71 -19.89
C GLU A 69 4.74 19.41 -19.43
N ASN A 70 4.48 18.17 -19.01
CA ASN A 70 3.17 17.78 -18.48
C ASN A 70 2.99 18.21 -17.01
N PHE A 71 4.04 18.68 -16.34
CA PHE A 71 3.97 19.09 -14.95
C PHE A 71 3.54 20.55 -14.82
N GLN A 72 2.71 20.82 -13.83
CA GLN A 72 2.30 22.17 -13.45
C GLN A 72 3.25 22.72 -12.39
N LEU A 73 3.72 23.95 -12.59
CA LEU A 73 4.52 24.67 -11.60
C LEU A 73 3.61 25.18 -10.49
N ASN A 74 4.02 24.97 -9.24
CA ASN A 74 3.35 25.50 -8.06
C ASN A 74 4.36 26.29 -7.21
N GLU A 75 3.99 27.53 -6.87
CA GLU A 75 4.84 28.48 -6.14
C GLU A 75 4.49 28.52 -4.64
N TYR A 76 4.32 27.36 -4.00
CA TYR A 76 4.06 27.29 -2.57
C TYR A 76 5.19 26.55 -1.84
N ASN A 77 5.73 27.21 -0.80
CA ASN A 77 6.78 26.65 0.04
C ASN A 77 6.28 25.42 0.79
N ARG A 78 6.86 24.25 0.49
CA ARG A 78 6.54 23.00 1.20
C ARG A 78 7.82 22.26 1.55
N TYR A 79 7.91 21.74 2.78
CA TYR A 79 9.06 20.97 3.25
C TYR A 79 10.41 21.68 3.07
N GLN A 80 10.43 23.01 3.22
CA GLN A 80 11.61 23.86 3.02
C GLN A 80 12.14 23.90 1.57
N TYR A 81 11.36 23.44 0.59
CA TYR A 81 11.64 23.66 -0.83
C TYR A 81 10.83 24.87 -1.33
N PRO A 82 11.47 25.81 -2.05
CA PRO A 82 10.80 26.99 -2.57
C PRO A 82 9.85 26.69 -3.73
N PHE A 83 10.10 25.60 -4.47
CA PHE A 83 9.34 25.25 -5.66
C PHE A 83 8.93 23.78 -5.63
N PHE A 84 7.78 23.49 -6.24
CA PHE A 84 7.47 22.14 -6.65
C PHE A 84 6.68 22.11 -7.95
N ILE A 85 6.88 21.04 -8.70
CA ILE A 85 6.09 20.73 -9.89
C ILE A 85 5.24 19.49 -9.62
N SER A 86 4.02 19.46 -10.16
CA SER A 86 3.08 18.36 -9.92
C SER A 86 2.52 17.77 -11.22
N TYR A 87 2.38 16.46 -11.25
CA TYR A 87 1.67 15.71 -12.30
C TYR A 87 0.80 14.63 -11.64
N GLY A 88 -0.52 14.86 -11.59
CA GLY A 88 -1.43 14.02 -10.83
C GLY A 88 -1.05 13.96 -9.35
N HIS A 89 -0.80 12.74 -8.83
CA HIS A 89 -0.36 12.52 -7.44
C HIS A 89 1.15 12.58 -7.24
N ILE A 90 1.93 12.82 -8.30
CA ILE A 90 3.39 12.93 -8.24
C ILE A 90 3.75 14.39 -7.97
N ASN A 91 4.48 14.63 -6.89
CA ASN A 91 5.01 15.94 -6.53
C ASN A 91 6.53 15.89 -6.49
N VAL A 92 7.19 16.82 -7.19
CA VAL A 92 8.65 16.95 -7.20
C VAL A 92 9.04 18.29 -6.61
N TYR A 93 9.60 18.25 -5.41
CA TYR A 93 10.05 19.43 -4.66
C TYR A 93 11.52 19.71 -4.98
N TYR A 94 11.86 20.97 -5.27
CA TYR A 94 13.21 21.33 -5.68
C TYR A 94 13.57 22.77 -5.27
N HIS A 95 14.87 23.05 -5.27
CA HIS A 95 15.41 24.40 -5.23
C HIS A 95 15.82 24.77 -6.65
N ASP A 96 15.41 25.93 -7.12
CA ASP A 96 16.15 26.61 -8.20
C ASP A 96 17.37 27.28 -7.55
N LYS A 97 18.47 27.40 -8.29
CA LYS A 97 19.79 27.78 -7.75
C LYS A 97 19.77 28.96 -6.78
#